data_AF-A0A699GZG5-F1
#
_entry.id   AF-A0A699GZG5-F1
#
_cell.length_a   1.000
_cell.length_b   1.000
_cell.length_c   1.000
_cell.angle_alpha   90.00
_cell.angle_beta   90.00
_cell.angle_gamma   90.00
#
_symmetry.space_group_name_H-M   'P 1'
#
loop_
_entity.id
_entity.type
_entity.pdbx_description
1 polymer ?
#
loop_
_entity_poly.entity_id
_entity_poly.type
_entity_poly.pdbx_seq_one_letter_code
_entity_poly.pdbx_strand_id
1 'polypeptide(L)'
;MATNIIIQGLPPKVYALVINHKVIKALWERIQLLMQGTSLTKQERECKLYDEFDMFAYKKGESLHEFYLRFPLLLNDNNMKLEQFQVNTKFLNTLPPEWSKFMTDVKLVRDLHTTNVDQFHAYLVQHEFHANEVRLMHERNSDPLALVTTYQMTQSPYQTHQRSYQHT
;
A
#
# COMPACT_ATOMS: atom_id res chain seq x y z
N MET A 1 -29.42 -14.94 11.19
CA MET A 1 -30.72 -15.47 10.74
C MET A 1 -31.02 -16.90 11.22
N ALA A 2 -30.04 -17.80 11.36
CA ALA A 2 -30.29 -19.20 11.81
C ALA A 2 -30.75 -19.34 13.29
N THR A 3 -30.38 -18.42 14.17
CA THR A 3 -30.68 -18.44 15.62
C THR A 3 -32.16 -18.29 15.96
N ASN A 4 -32.92 -17.50 15.20
CA ASN A 4 -34.35 -17.32 15.45
C ASN A 4 -35.16 -18.59 15.15
N ILE A 5 -34.70 -19.43 14.22
CA ILE A 5 -35.44 -20.61 13.76
C ILE A 5 -35.41 -21.72 14.83
N ILE A 6 -34.28 -21.92 15.50
CA ILE A 6 -34.13 -22.93 16.56
C ILE A 6 -34.92 -22.54 17.81
N ILE A 7 -34.94 -21.25 18.15
CA ILE A 7 -35.62 -20.73 19.34
C ILE A 7 -37.14 -20.73 19.17
N GLN A 8 -37.65 -20.42 17.97
CA GLN A 8 -39.10 -20.41 17.70
C GLN A 8 -39.72 -21.81 17.59
N GLY A 9 -38.91 -22.87 17.41
CA GLY A 9 -39.39 -24.25 17.38
C GLY A 9 -39.65 -24.88 18.76
N LEU A 10 -39.26 -24.22 19.87
CA LEU A 10 -39.35 -24.78 21.22
C LEU A 10 -40.51 -24.19 22.04
N PRO A 11 -41.28 -25.02 22.78
CA PRO A 11 -42.31 -24.53 23.69
C PRO A 11 -41.73 -23.58 24.76
N PRO A 12 -42.44 -22.50 25.16
CA PRO A 12 -41.91 -21.46 26.05
C PRO A 12 -41.35 -21.97 27.39
N LYS A 13 -41.92 -23.04 27.95
CA LYS A 13 -41.45 -23.68 29.18
C LYS A 13 -40.12 -24.42 29.01
N VAL A 14 -39.92 -25.05 27.86
CA VAL A 14 -38.68 -25.76 27.52
C VAL A 14 -37.57 -24.74 27.24
N TYR A 15 -37.89 -23.67 26.53
CA TYR A 15 -36.99 -22.52 26.32
C TYR A 15 -36.49 -21.93 27.65
N ALA A 16 -37.40 -21.66 28.60
CA ALA A 16 -37.03 -21.13 29.91
C ALA A 16 -36.14 -22.10 30.72
N LEU A 17 -36.38 -23.41 30.66
CA LEU A 17 -35.57 -24.44 31.31
C LEU A 17 -34.17 -24.56 30.69
N VAL A 18 -34.09 -24.50 29.37
CA VAL A 18 -32.85 -24.61 28.59
C VAL A 18 -31.92 -23.42 28.83
N ILE A 19 -32.45 -22.20 28.93
CA ILE A 19 -31.63 -20.98 29.16
C ILE A 19 -31.21 -20.84 30.63
N ASN A 20 -32.05 -21.29 31.56
CA ASN A 20 -31.71 -21.31 32.98
C ASN A 20 -30.72 -22.42 33.34
N HIS A 21 -30.42 -23.33 32.40
CA HIS A 21 -29.44 -24.38 32.61
C HIS A 21 -28.01 -23.84 32.48
N LYS A 22 -27.27 -23.81 33.60
CA LYS A 22 -25.92 -23.26 33.72
C LYS A 22 -24.95 -23.78 32.64
N VAL A 23 -25.05 -25.05 32.26
CA VAL A 23 -24.18 -25.67 31.24
C VAL A 23 -24.50 -25.17 29.83
N ILE A 24 -25.79 -24.97 29.52
CA ILE A 24 -26.21 -24.52 28.18
C ILE A 24 -25.88 -23.04 28.01
N LYS A 25 -26.07 -22.23 29.05
CA LYS A 25 -25.64 -20.84 29.08
C LYS A 25 -24.12 -20.71 28.87
N ALA A 26 -23.32 -21.50 29.59
CA ALA A 26 -21.87 -21.50 29.44
C ALA A 26 -21.40 -21.98 28.06
N LEU A 27 -22.04 -23.01 27.50
CA LEU A 27 -21.77 -23.48 26.13
C LEU A 27 -22.12 -22.40 25.09
N TRP A 28 -23.25 -21.71 25.27
CA TRP A 28 -23.68 -20.62 24.41
C TRP A 28 -22.72 -19.44 24.45
N GLU A 29 -22.32 -18.99 25.65
CA GLU A 29 -21.32 -17.94 25.83
C GLU A 29 -19.99 -18.33 25.17
N ARG A 30 -19.58 -19.61 25.25
CA ARG A 30 -18.36 -20.10 24.59
C ARG A 30 -18.48 -20.13 23.07
N ILE A 31 -19.65 -20.48 22.51
CA ILE A 31 -19.90 -20.40 21.07
C ILE A 31 -19.86 -18.94 20.60
N GLN A 32 -20.47 -18.01 21.35
CA GLN A 32 -20.39 -16.58 21.04
C GLN A 32 -18.93 -16.09 21.09
N LEU A 33 -18.15 -16.52 22.08
CA LEU A 33 -16.72 -16.21 22.20
C LEU A 33 -15.90 -16.76 21.01
N LEU A 34 -16.25 -17.94 20.50
CA LEU A 34 -15.61 -18.54 19.33
C LEU A 34 -16.01 -17.84 18.03
N MET A 35 -17.27 -17.44 17.90
CA MET A 35 -17.79 -16.75 16.71
C MET A 35 -17.31 -15.31 16.60
N GLN A 36 -17.23 -14.58 17.72
CA GLN A 36 -16.77 -13.19 17.75
C GLN A 36 -15.25 -13.07 17.95
N GLY A 37 -14.60 -14.14 18.40
CA GLY A 37 -13.20 -14.14 18.83
C GLY A 37 -13.06 -13.78 20.31
N THR A 38 -11.97 -14.26 20.91
CA THR A 38 -11.55 -13.81 22.24
C THR A 38 -10.88 -12.44 22.16
N SER A 39 -10.80 -11.71 23.27
CA SER A 39 -10.01 -10.46 23.33
C SER A 39 -8.56 -10.67 22.87
N LEU A 40 -7.97 -11.83 23.18
CA LEU A 40 -6.64 -12.24 22.72
C LEU A 40 -6.58 -12.32 21.18
N THR A 41 -7.54 -12.98 20.54
CA THR A 41 -7.59 -13.03 19.06
C THR A 41 -7.91 -11.67 18.42
N LYS A 42 -8.62 -10.78 19.13
CA LYS A 42 -8.85 -9.40 18.68
C LYS A 42 -7.55 -8.59 18.72
N GLN A 43 -6.81 -8.67 19.83
CA GLN A 43 -5.52 -8.00 19.98
C GLN A 43 -4.48 -8.55 18.97
N GLU A 44 -4.44 -9.86 18.74
CA GLU A 44 -3.58 -10.46 17.72
C GLU A 44 -3.89 -9.95 16.31
N ARG A 45 -5.17 -9.76 15.97
CA ARG A 45 -5.58 -9.15 14.70
C ARG A 45 -5.15 -7.68 14.62
N GLU A 46 -5.36 -6.92 15.69
CA GLU A 46 -4.92 -5.51 15.77
C GLU A 46 -3.40 -5.41 15.61
N CYS A 47 -2.61 -6.22 16.31
CA CYS A 47 -1.14 -6.25 16.17
C CYS A 47 -0.72 -6.55 14.73
N LYS A 48 -1.31 -7.56 14.08
CA LYS A 48 -1.01 -7.88 12.68
C LYS A 48 -1.29 -6.72 11.73
N LEU A 49 -2.38 -5.99 11.95
CA LEU A 49 -2.71 -4.82 11.14
C LEU A 49 -1.70 -3.69 11.33
N TYR A 50 -1.23 -3.45 12.56
CA TYR A 50 -0.15 -2.50 12.81
C TYR A 50 1.17 -2.93 12.18
N ASP A 51 1.51 -4.22 12.23
CA ASP A 51 2.70 -4.77 11.56
C ASP A 51 2.62 -4.63 10.04
N GLU A 52 1.46 -4.96 9.44
CA GLU A 52 1.21 -4.77 8.01
C GLU A 52 1.27 -3.29 7.62
N PHE A 53 0.73 -2.41 8.46
CA PHE A 53 0.81 -0.96 8.27
C PHE A 53 2.25 -0.49 8.32
N ASP A 54 3.05 -0.93 9.28
CA ASP A 54 4.44 -0.53 9.41
C ASP A 54 5.29 -1.04 8.24
N MET A 55 5.08 -2.30 7.85
CA MET A 55 5.80 -2.95 6.75
C MET A 55 5.31 -2.53 5.35
N PHE A 56 4.20 -1.79 5.26
CA PHE A 56 3.68 -1.31 3.98
C PHE A 56 4.71 -0.43 3.27
N ALA A 57 5.06 -0.83 2.05
CA ALA A 57 6.08 -0.19 1.23
C ALA A 57 5.63 -0.05 -0.22
N TYR A 58 6.26 0.89 -0.94
CA TYR A 58 6.17 0.96 -2.39
C TYR A 58 6.99 -0.19 -2.99
N LYS A 59 6.36 -0.98 -3.86
CA LYS A 59 6.94 -2.16 -4.48
C LYS A 59 7.72 -1.76 -5.73
N LYS A 60 8.87 -2.40 -5.93
CA LYS A 60 9.65 -2.18 -7.15
C LYS A 60 8.82 -2.54 -8.39
N GLY A 61 8.69 -1.59 -9.31
CA GLY A 61 8.01 -1.78 -10.59
C GLY A 61 6.49 -1.59 -10.56
N GLU A 62 5.88 -1.29 -9.40
CA GLU A 62 4.47 -0.92 -9.38
C GLU A 62 4.27 0.54 -9.82
N SER A 63 3.11 0.83 -10.38
CA SER A 63 2.65 2.18 -10.71
C SER A 63 2.09 2.91 -9.49
N LEU A 64 2.02 4.25 -9.57
CA LEU A 64 1.37 5.06 -8.54
C LEU A 64 -0.09 4.62 -8.32
N HIS A 65 -0.78 4.24 -9.40
CA HIS A 65 -2.16 3.79 -9.33
C HIS A 65 -2.30 2.46 -8.57
N GLU A 66 -1.45 1.47 -8.85
CA GLU A 66 -1.44 0.20 -8.12
C GLU A 66 -1.11 0.40 -6.64
N PHE A 67 -0.12 1.24 -6.34
CA PHE A 67 0.20 1.64 -4.97
C PHE A 67 -1.03 2.24 -4.26
N TYR A 68 -1.71 3.18 -4.91
CA TYR A 68 -2.91 3.82 -4.39
C TYR A 68 -4.04 2.82 -4.15
N LEU A 69 -4.28 1.87 -5.06
CA LEU A 69 -5.33 0.85 -4.85
C LEU A 69 -5.04 -0.07 -3.66
N ARG A 70 -3.76 -0.38 -3.39
CA ARG A 70 -3.36 -1.21 -2.23
C ARG A 70 -3.48 -0.46 -0.91
N PHE A 71 -3.35 0.87 -0.91
CA PHE A 71 -3.24 1.64 0.32
C PHE A 71 -4.55 1.63 1.15
N PRO A 72 -5.76 1.88 0.60
CA PRO A 72 -7.00 1.73 1.34
C PRO A 72 -7.27 0.31 1.83
N LEU A 73 -6.76 -0.72 1.13
CA LEU A 73 -6.91 -2.11 1.57
C LEU A 73 -6.20 -2.38 2.90
N LEU A 74 -5.14 -1.64 3.21
CA LEU A 74 -4.46 -1.63 4.51
C LEU A 74 -5.37 -1.14 5.65
N LEU A 75 -6.28 -0.22 5.31
CA LEU A 75 -7.17 0.45 6.25
C LEU A 75 -8.53 -0.24 6.35
N ASN A 76 -8.73 -1.34 5.62
CA ASN A 76 -10.04 -1.96 5.38
C ASN A 76 -10.59 -2.76 6.58
N ASP A 77 -10.00 -2.56 7.77
CA ASP A 77 -10.54 -3.04 9.03
C ASP A 77 -10.81 -1.84 9.93
N ASN A 78 -12.09 -1.57 10.21
CA ASN A 78 -12.59 -0.47 11.06
C ASN A 78 -12.08 -0.52 12.53
N ASN A 79 -11.17 -1.45 12.84
CA ASN A 79 -10.53 -1.59 14.14
C ASN A 79 -9.30 -0.67 14.30
N MET A 80 -8.67 -0.21 13.21
CA MET A 80 -7.54 0.72 13.33
C MET A 80 -8.03 2.15 13.55
N LYS A 81 -7.87 2.66 14.77
CA LYS A 81 -8.10 4.07 15.11
C LYS A 81 -6.87 4.91 14.74
N LEU A 82 -6.57 5.02 13.45
CA LEU A 82 -5.52 5.92 12.97
C LEU A 82 -6.08 7.31 12.74
N GLU A 83 -5.35 8.33 13.20
CA GLU A 83 -5.66 9.71 12.86
C GLU A 83 -5.34 9.98 11.39
N GLN A 84 -6.09 10.89 10.76
CA GLN A 84 -5.88 11.28 9.36
C GLN A 84 -4.43 11.70 9.09
N PHE A 85 -3.81 12.41 10.04
CA PHE A 85 -2.41 12.80 9.97
C PHE A 85 -1.46 11.59 9.85
N GLN A 86 -1.70 10.51 10.58
CA GLN A 86 -0.87 9.29 10.55
C GLN A 86 -1.02 8.58 9.20
N VAL A 87 -2.25 8.45 8.72
CA VAL A 87 -2.56 7.85 7.40
C VAL A 87 -1.86 8.64 6.29
N ASN A 88 -2.01 9.97 6.30
CA ASN A 88 -1.42 10.86 5.32
C ASN A 88 0.11 10.86 5.35
N THR A 89 0.68 10.90 6.56
CA THR A 89 2.13 10.84 6.74
C THR A 89 2.69 9.52 6.24
N LYS A 90 2.03 8.39 6.54
CA LYS A 90 2.44 7.08 6.02
C LYS A 90 2.35 7.03 4.50
N PHE A 91 1.24 7.45 3.92
CA PHE A 91 1.04 7.48 2.46
C PHE A 91 2.18 8.22 1.76
N LEU A 92 2.45 9.45 2.18
CA LEU A 92 3.49 10.29 1.58
C LEU A 92 4.88 9.71 1.81
N ASN A 93 5.23 9.32 3.03
CA ASN A 93 6.57 8.80 3.35
C ASN A 93 6.90 7.46 2.69
N THR A 94 5.89 6.75 2.20
CA THR A 94 6.09 5.46 1.51
C THR A 94 6.44 5.65 0.04
N LEU A 95 6.18 6.83 -0.54
CA LEU A 95 6.45 7.09 -1.95
C LEU A 95 7.97 7.03 -2.25
N PRO A 96 8.35 6.56 -3.46
CA PRO A 96 9.73 6.53 -3.91
C PRO A 96 10.40 7.91 -3.97
N PRO A 97 11.75 7.98 -3.94
CA PRO A 97 12.51 9.23 -3.94
C PRO A 97 12.21 10.18 -5.12
N GLU A 98 11.82 9.66 -6.29
CA GLU A 98 11.43 10.46 -7.44
C GLU A 98 10.22 11.37 -7.17
N TRP A 99 9.43 11.09 -6.12
CA TRP A 99 8.29 11.89 -5.68
C TRP A 99 8.65 12.92 -4.59
N SER A 100 9.89 12.93 -4.09
CA SER A 100 10.32 13.70 -2.91
C SER A 100 10.01 15.20 -2.97
N LYS A 101 10.16 15.82 -4.14
CA LYS A 101 9.79 17.23 -4.37
C LYS A 101 8.30 17.46 -4.11
N PHE A 102 7.44 16.66 -4.71
CA PHE A 102 5.98 16.76 -4.57
C PHE A 102 5.50 16.47 -3.16
N MET A 103 6.15 15.52 -2.47
CA MET A 103 5.89 15.27 -1.05
C MET A 103 6.19 16.51 -0.20
N THR A 104 7.27 17.24 -0.50
CA THR A 104 7.66 18.44 0.22
C THR A 104 6.65 19.57 -0.01
N ASP A 105 6.25 19.77 -1.27
CA ASP A 105 5.24 20.78 -1.63
C ASP A 105 3.90 20.49 -0.95
N VAL A 106 3.47 19.22 -0.94
CA VAL A 106 2.25 18.79 -0.23
C VAL A 106 2.36 19.07 1.27
N LYS A 107 3.46 18.68 1.91
CA LYS A 107 3.67 18.89 3.36
C LYS A 107 3.72 20.36 3.76
N LEU A 108 4.13 21.25 2.84
CA LEU A 108 4.21 22.69 3.09
C LEU A 108 2.86 23.39 2.89
N VAL A 109 2.08 22.98 1.89
CA VAL A 109 0.91 23.73 1.41
C VAL A 109 -0.42 23.08 1.82
N ARG A 110 -0.43 21.81 2.19
CA ARG A 110 -1.65 21.07 2.56
C ARG A 110 -1.66 20.76 4.04
N ASP A 111 -2.84 20.87 4.63
CA ASP A 111 -3.08 20.42 5.99
C ASP A 111 -3.22 18.89 6.01
N LEU A 112 -2.23 18.23 6.60
CA LEU A 112 -2.18 16.77 6.73
C LEU A 112 -3.24 16.23 7.70
N HIS A 113 -3.91 17.06 8.49
CA HIS A 113 -4.98 16.62 9.40
C HIS A 113 -6.34 16.53 8.72
N THR A 114 -6.55 17.23 7.60
CA THR A 114 -7.88 17.36 6.97
C THR A 114 -7.91 16.92 5.51
N THR A 115 -6.78 16.98 4.80
CA THR A 115 -6.68 16.49 3.42
C THR A 115 -6.82 14.97 3.41
N ASN A 116 -7.57 14.40 2.47
CA ASN A 116 -7.67 12.94 2.35
C ASN A 116 -6.66 12.37 1.34
N VAL A 117 -6.47 11.05 1.34
CA VAL A 117 -5.52 10.36 0.46
C VAL A 117 -5.88 10.53 -1.02
N ASP A 118 -7.16 10.60 -1.35
CA ASP A 118 -7.64 10.76 -2.73
C ASP A 118 -7.19 12.09 -3.35
N GLN A 119 -7.18 13.16 -2.54
CA GLN A 119 -6.69 14.47 -2.96
C GLN A 119 -5.19 14.45 -3.24
N PHE A 120 -4.40 13.74 -2.43
CA PHE A 120 -2.97 13.56 -2.73
C PHE A 120 -2.76 12.73 -3.97
N HIS A 121 -3.50 11.63 -4.14
CA HIS A 121 -3.42 10.82 -5.34
C HIS A 121 -3.74 11.64 -6.61
N ALA A 122 -4.82 12.42 -6.61
CA ALA A 122 -5.17 13.29 -7.73
C ALA A 122 -4.07 14.30 -8.07
N TYR A 123 -3.43 14.89 -7.05
CA TYR A 123 -2.30 15.80 -7.22
C TYR A 123 -1.07 15.07 -7.80
N LEU A 124 -0.73 13.90 -7.27
CA LEU A 124 0.44 13.13 -7.73
C LEU A 124 0.27 12.64 -9.17
N VAL A 125 -0.94 12.23 -9.57
CA VAL A 125 -1.25 11.84 -10.95
C VAL A 125 -0.96 12.98 -11.94
N GLN A 126 -1.22 14.24 -11.57
CA GLN A 126 -0.91 15.39 -12.42
C GLN A 126 0.60 15.58 -12.65
N HIS A 127 1.43 15.04 -11.75
CA HIS A 127 2.87 15.20 -11.73
C HIS A 127 3.64 13.92 -12.10
N GLU A 128 2.93 12.87 -12.50
CA GLU A 128 3.51 11.56 -12.81
C GLU A 128 4.54 11.59 -13.93
N PHE A 129 4.35 12.44 -14.94
CA PHE A 129 5.33 12.62 -16.01
C PHE A 129 6.69 13.07 -15.45
N HIS A 130 6.69 14.08 -14.58
CA HIS A 130 7.92 14.63 -14.01
C HIS A 130 8.62 13.64 -13.07
N ALA A 131 7.85 12.92 -12.24
CA ALA A 131 8.40 11.88 -11.38
C ALA A 131 9.07 10.78 -12.23
N ASN A 132 8.44 10.38 -13.33
CA ASN A 132 9.02 9.41 -14.26
C ASN A 132 10.31 9.91 -14.95
N GLU A 133 10.39 11.19 -15.31
CA GLU A 133 11.64 11.77 -15.82
C GLU A 133 12.78 11.67 -14.79
N VAL A 134 12.50 12.02 -13.53
CA VAL A 134 13.48 11.93 -12.43
C VAL A 134 13.95 10.49 -12.22
N ARG A 135 13.03 9.52 -12.24
CA ARG A 135 13.33 8.09 -12.14
C ARG A 135 14.25 7.63 -13.27
N LEU A 136 13.90 7.94 -14.52
CA LEU A 136 14.70 7.57 -15.70
C LEU A 136 16.09 8.21 -15.70
N MET A 137 16.21 9.46 -15.24
CA MET A 137 17.51 10.12 -15.08
C MET A 137 18.38 9.42 -14.04
N HIS A 138 17.82 9.01 -12.90
CA HIS A 138 18.55 8.24 -11.90
C HIS A 138 19.00 6.87 -12.42
N GLU A 139 18.14 6.16 -13.14
CA GLU A 139 18.48 4.86 -13.75
C GLU A 139 19.65 4.99 -14.73
N ARG A 140 19.64 6.01 -15.60
CA ARG A 140 20.73 6.27 -16.57
C ARG A 140 22.06 6.63 -15.92
N ASN A 141 22.02 7.37 -14.80
CA ASN A 141 23.22 7.82 -14.11
C ASN A 141 23.79 6.77 -13.13
N SER A 142 23.02 5.72 -12.84
CA SER A 142 23.42 4.65 -11.91
C SER A 142 24.28 3.56 -12.58
N ASP A 143 24.31 3.49 -13.92
CA ASP A 143 25.15 2.55 -14.68
C ASP A 143 26.30 3.31 -15.40
N PRO A 144 27.48 3.43 -14.77
CA PRO A 144 28.63 4.10 -15.38
C PRO A 144 29.14 3.42 -16.67
N LEU A 145 28.80 2.15 -16.93
CA LEU A 145 29.22 1.42 -18.14
C LEU A 145 28.28 1.66 -19.33
N ALA A 146 27.02 2.01 -19.09
CA ALA A 146 26.06 2.37 -20.15
C ALA A 146 26.45 3.68 -20.87
N LEU A 147 27.07 4.61 -20.15
CA LEU A 147 27.57 5.89 -20.72
C LEU A 147 28.79 5.68 -21.63
N VAL A 148 29.68 4.74 -21.30
CA VAL A 148 30.87 4.44 -22.10
C VAL A 148 30.50 3.83 -23.46
N THR A 149 29.46 2.99 -23.50
CA THR A 149 29.03 2.30 -24.72
C THR A 149 28.41 3.27 -25.75
N THR A 150 27.66 4.28 -25.30
CA THR A 150 27.08 5.32 -26.18
C THR A 150 28.12 6.32 -26.68
N TYR A 151 29.16 6.59 -25.89
CA TYR A 151 30.31 7.40 -26.34
C TYR A 151 31.16 6.66 -27.41
N GLN A 152 31.33 5.34 -27.29
CA GLN A 152 32.10 4.56 -28.26
C GLN A 152 31.39 4.39 -29.61
N MET A 153 30.05 4.35 -29.65
CA MET A 153 29.29 4.30 -30.91
C MET A 153 29.30 5.63 -31.68
N THR A 154 29.38 6.77 -30.99
CA THR A 154 29.39 8.10 -31.63
C THR A 154 30.77 8.53 -32.13
N GLN A 155 31.84 7.81 -31.73
CA GLN A 155 33.22 8.00 -32.24
C GLN A 155 33.70 6.90 -33.20
N SER A 156 32.82 6.30 -34.01
CA SER A 156 33.32 5.51 -35.16
C SER A 156 33.94 6.47 -36.20
N PRO A 157 35.26 6.42 -36.47
CA PRO A 157 35.90 7.36 -37.38
C PRO A 157 35.68 6.92 -38.82
N TYR A 158 35.19 7.85 -39.62
CA TYR A 158 35.35 8.00 -41.07
C TYR A 158 36.08 6.87 -41.82
N GLN A 159 35.31 6.28 -42.74
CA GLN A 159 35.71 5.44 -43.87
C GLN A 159 37.11 5.74 -44.41
N THR A 160 37.99 4.74 -44.38
CA THR A 160 39.26 4.73 -45.08
C THR A 160 39.01 4.74 -46.60
N HIS A 161 39.04 5.93 -47.22
CA HIS A 161 39.05 6.05 -48.67
C HIS A 161 40.38 5.56 -49.23
N GLN A 162 40.31 4.53 -50.07
CA GLN A 162 41.38 4.12 -50.97
C GLN A 162 41.79 5.29 -51.88
N ARG A 163 43.09 5.56 -52.00
CA ARG A 163 43.67 6.13 -53.23
C ARG A 163 45.10 5.66 -53.43
N SER A 164 45.21 4.68 -54.31
CA SER A 164 46.39 4.30 -55.08
C SER A 164 46.98 5.49 -55.83
N TYR A 165 48.28 5.75 -55.68
CA TYR A 165 49.15 6.21 -56.77
C TYR A 165 50.58 5.72 -56.54
N GLN A 166 51.05 4.84 -57.42
CA GLN A 166 52.45 4.45 -57.57
C GLN A 166 53.20 5.57 -58.30
N HIS A 167 54.41 5.86 -57.83
CA HIS A 167 55.37 6.75 -58.46
C HIS A 167 55.88 6.19 -59.79
N THR A 168 56.09 7.08 -60.76
CA THR A 168 57.12 6.92 -61.80
C THR A 168 58.27 7.83 -61.43
#